data_AF-A0A916DJB5-F1
#
_entry.id   AF-A0A916DJB5-F1
#
_cell.length_a   1.000
_cell.length_b   1.000
_cell.length_c   1.000
_cell.angle_alpha   90.00
_cell.angle_beta   90.00
_cell.angle_gamma   90.00
#
_symmetry.space_group_name_H-M   'P 1'
#
loop_
_entity.id
_entity.type
_entity.pdbx_description
1 polymer ?
#
loop_
_entity_poly.entity_id
_entity_poly.type
_entity_poly.pdbx_seq_one_letter_code
_entity_poly.pdbx_strand_id
1 'polypeptide(L)'
;LQLMAQRTPFSHIELDMDGLQDFAELLAQIIDFRSRFTATHSSGVAASAGTLAQLFGLPEADCKRIQVAGYLHDLGKLAIPAELLEKNGKLTASEWQIVRAHPYYSYRILGAIQGLEDIALWTGAHHENLRGSGYPFRAGHDGIPLEARILTIADIFTALTEDRPYRVALDQEAVLPILQRMVDGFEIDRKVFQVLKEHYAVVNCSRIAAQVAALEEYRSFMEGLTLLDLSGARAAHLGWKRRLRNYLDGHDSLTRGQLVSHRECDLGRWYYGEGLAEYGHIAEMQRLEEPHAALHRLIGALVDHKENSRHDDAEACFAQVEPLSGQIVELLGAIERKASQAISENLLTLH
;
A
#
# COMPACT_ATOMS: atom_id res chain seq x y z
N LEU A 1 -7.37 11.76 -20.24
CA LEU A 1 -6.04 12.07 -20.82
C LEU A 1 -5.98 13.48 -21.44
N GLN A 2 -6.82 13.87 -22.41
CA GLN A 2 -6.81 15.24 -22.98
C GLN A 2 -7.11 16.38 -21.98
N LEU A 3 -7.89 16.12 -20.92
CA LEU A 3 -8.18 17.10 -19.86
C LEU A 3 -7.00 17.41 -18.93
N MET A 4 -6.01 16.52 -18.80
CA MET A 4 -4.83 16.76 -17.96
C MET A 4 -3.78 17.65 -18.65
N ALA A 5 -3.72 17.62 -19.98
CA ALA A 5 -2.75 18.41 -20.76
C ALA A 5 -3.08 19.92 -20.82
N GLN A 6 -4.33 20.32 -20.52
CA GLN A 6 -4.79 21.72 -20.63
C GLN A 6 -4.87 22.45 -19.28
N ARG A 7 -4.46 21.79 -18.19
CA ARG A 7 -4.34 22.41 -16.87
C ARG A 7 -3.03 21.95 -16.24
N THR A 8 -1.99 22.76 -16.33
CA THR A 8 -0.85 22.69 -15.40
C THR A 8 -0.99 23.80 -14.36
N PRO A 9 -1.80 23.62 -13.30
CA PRO A 9 -1.89 24.56 -12.19
C PRO A 9 -0.73 24.39 -11.19
N PHE A 10 0.27 23.56 -11.51
CA PHE A 10 1.35 23.19 -10.60
C PHE A 10 2.57 24.08 -10.83
N SER A 11 3.18 24.54 -9.74
CA SER A 11 4.52 25.11 -9.75
C SER A 11 5.51 24.10 -10.33
N HIS A 12 6.41 24.55 -11.20
CA HIS A 12 7.52 23.72 -11.67
C HIS A 12 8.44 23.39 -10.50
N ILE A 13 8.69 22.10 -10.27
CA ILE A 13 9.67 21.60 -9.31
C ILE A 13 10.78 20.95 -10.16
N GLU A 14 12.00 21.45 -10.03
CA GLU A 14 13.18 20.79 -10.59
C GLU A 14 13.74 19.82 -9.55
N LEU A 15 13.90 18.56 -9.96
CA LEU A 15 14.53 17.52 -9.16
C LEU A 15 15.88 17.21 -9.78
N ASP A 16 16.91 17.07 -8.95
CA ASP A 16 18.15 16.42 -9.38
C ASP A 16 17.92 14.90 -9.49
N MET A 17 18.97 14.17 -9.88
CA MET A 17 18.85 12.72 -10.08
C MET A 17 18.53 11.95 -8.79
N ASP A 18 19.01 12.42 -7.64
CA ASP A 18 18.76 11.76 -6.36
C ASP A 18 17.30 12.02 -5.92
N GLY A 19 16.81 13.27 -6.03
CA GLY A 19 15.41 13.59 -5.77
C GLY A 19 14.43 12.94 -6.75
N LEU A 20 14.83 12.74 -8.02
CA LEU A 20 14.04 11.96 -8.98
C LEU A 20 13.97 10.48 -8.57
N GLN A 21 15.05 9.91 -8.07
CA GLN A 21 15.09 8.55 -7.58
C GLN A 21 14.19 8.36 -6.36
N ASP A 22 14.28 9.25 -5.38
CA ASP A 22 13.40 9.23 -4.19
C ASP A 22 11.92 9.31 -4.59
N PHE A 23 11.60 10.19 -5.54
CA PHE A 23 10.24 10.31 -6.06
C PHE A 23 9.77 9.07 -6.83
N ALA A 24 10.66 8.46 -7.62
CA ALA A 24 10.37 7.23 -8.35
C ALA A 24 10.11 6.05 -7.42
N GLU A 25 10.89 5.94 -6.35
CA GLU A 25 10.72 4.93 -5.30
C GLU A 25 9.37 5.08 -4.59
N LEU A 26 8.98 6.32 -4.23
CA LEU A 26 7.65 6.58 -3.67
C LEU A 26 6.52 6.14 -4.63
N LEU A 27 6.65 6.44 -5.93
CA LEU A 27 5.66 6.01 -6.92
C LEU A 27 5.61 4.48 -7.06
N ALA A 28 6.78 3.83 -7.06
CA ALA A 28 6.91 2.38 -7.08
C ALA A 28 6.15 1.74 -5.91
N GLN A 29 6.33 2.26 -4.70
CA GLN A 29 5.59 1.82 -3.51
C GLN A 29 4.07 1.92 -3.72
N ILE A 30 3.57 3.04 -4.24
CA ILE A 30 2.12 3.23 -4.52
C ILE A 30 1.60 2.19 -5.53
N ILE A 31 2.36 1.89 -6.57
CA ILE A 31 2.00 0.89 -7.59
C ILE A 31 2.01 -0.51 -6.96
N ASP A 32 3.09 -0.83 -6.27
CA ASP A 32 3.35 -2.14 -5.68
C ASP A 32 2.32 -2.46 -4.58
N PHE A 33 1.79 -1.47 -3.86
CA PHE A 33 0.75 -1.66 -2.84
C PHE A 33 -0.65 -1.96 -3.42
N ARG A 34 -0.88 -1.73 -4.72
CA ARG A 34 -2.15 -2.12 -5.35
C ARG A 34 -2.29 -3.63 -5.54
N SER A 35 -1.20 -4.37 -5.51
CA SER A 35 -1.21 -5.83 -5.51
C SER A 35 -0.42 -6.34 -4.32
N ARG A 36 -1.07 -7.14 -3.46
CA ARG A 36 -0.46 -7.63 -2.21
C ARG A 36 0.85 -8.39 -2.43
N PHE A 37 1.14 -8.80 -3.66
CA PHE A 37 2.24 -9.67 -4.04
C PHE A 37 3.40 -8.94 -4.70
N THR A 38 3.29 -7.63 -4.94
CA THR A 38 4.33 -6.83 -5.60
C THR A 38 5.02 -5.85 -4.67
N ALA A 39 4.72 -5.81 -3.37
CA ALA A 39 5.20 -4.79 -2.41
C ALA A 39 6.70 -4.46 -2.46
N THR A 40 7.54 -5.36 -2.98
CA THR A 40 8.99 -5.21 -3.09
C THR A 40 9.51 -5.44 -4.51
N HIS A 41 8.64 -5.72 -5.47
CA HIS A 41 9.03 -6.16 -6.81
C HIS A 41 9.79 -5.06 -7.54
N SER A 42 9.22 -3.85 -7.61
CA SER A 42 9.81 -2.75 -8.35
C SER A 42 11.18 -2.34 -7.77
N SER A 43 11.35 -2.39 -6.45
CA SER A 43 12.66 -2.15 -5.79
C SER A 43 13.68 -3.23 -6.16
N GLY A 44 13.27 -4.50 -6.25
CA GLY A 44 14.12 -5.60 -6.71
C GLY A 44 14.57 -5.45 -8.17
N VAL A 45 13.65 -5.04 -9.05
CA VAL A 45 13.93 -4.75 -10.47
C VAL A 45 14.89 -3.57 -10.59
N ALA A 46 14.63 -2.46 -9.89
CA ALA A 46 15.47 -1.26 -9.87
C ALA A 46 16.92 -1.58 -9.45
N ALA A 47 17.09 -2.28 -8.33
CA ALA A 47 18.42 -2.65 -7.84
C ALA A 47 19.15 -3.61 -8.79
N SER A 48 18.45 -4.60 -9.33
CA SER A 48 18.99 -5.55 -10.31
C SER A 48 19.43 -4.83 -11.58
N ALA A 49 18.60 -3.93 -12.12
CA ALA A 49 18.87 -3.20 -13.35
C ALA A 49 20.04 -2.23 -13.18
N GLY A 50 20.08 -1.48 -12.07
CA GLY A 50 21.20 -0.57 -11.77
C GLY A 50 22.53 -1.30 -11.58
N THR A 51 22.52 -2.42 -10.84
CA THR A 51 23.73 -3.25 -10.65
C THR A 51 24.18 -3.88 -11.96
N LEU A 52 23.26 -4.39 -12.78
CA LEU A 52 23.59 -4.94 -14.10
C LEU A 52 24.14 -3.87 -15.05
N ALA A 53 23.55 -2.67 -15.08
CA ALA A 53 24.03 -1.55 -15.87
C ALA A 53 25.48 -1.18 -15.52
N GLN A 54 25.77 -1.11 -14.22
CA GLN A 54 27.11 -0.84 -13.72
C GLN A 54 28.11 -1.92 -14.13
N LEU A 55 27.76 -3.20 -13.97
CA LEU A 55 28.61 -4.34 -14.34
C LEU A 55 28.80 -4.44 -15.86
N PHE A 56 27.81 -3.99 -16.64
CA PHE A 56 27.92 -3.89 -18.10
C PHE A 56 28.86 -2.75 -18.55
N GLY A 57 29.19 -1.81 -17.65
CA GLY A 57 30.07 -0.69 -17.91
C GLY A 57 29.38 0.58 -18.40
N LEU A 58 28.09 0.75 -18.10
CA LEU A 58 27.38 2.00 -18.38
C LEU A 58 27.88 3.14 -17.47
N PRO A 59 27.82 4.40 -17.94
CA PRO A 59 28.09 5.57 -17.11
C PRO A 59 27.21 5.61 -15.86
N GLU A 60 27.73 6.16 -14.76
CA GLU A 60 26.99 6.27 -13.48
C GLU A 60 25.63 6.98 -13.64
N ALA A 61 25.58 8.01 -14.48
CA ALA A 61 24.33 8.72 -14.78
C ALA A 61 23.28 7.79 -15.40
N ASP A 62 23.67 6.93 -16.35
CA ASP A 62 22.76 5.98 -16.99
C ASP A 62 22.36 4.86 -16.04
N CYS A 63 23.26 4.41 -15.15
CA CYS A 63 22.93 3.47 -14.09
C CYS A 63 21.82 4.00 -13.18
N LYS A 64 21.90 5.27 -12.73
CA LYS A 64 20.84 5.91 -11.94
C LYS A 64 19.53 6.02 -12.72
N ARG A 65 19.59 6.38 -14.01
CA ARG A 65 18.38 6.48 -14.87
C ARG A 65 17.73 5.12 -15.08
N ILE A 66 18.50 4.05 -15.26
CA ILE A 66 17.98 2.69 -15.39
C ILE A 66 17.37 2.21 -14.08
N GLN A 67 17.94 2.59 -12.93
CA GLN A 67 17.34 2.31 -11.63
C GLN A 67 15.97 2.99 -11.49
N VAL A 68 15.86 4.27 -11.88
CA VAL A 68 14.57 4.99 -11.97
C VAL A 68 13.60 4.28 -12.91
N ALA A 69 14.07 3.80 -14.07
CA ALA A 69 13.24 3.01 -14.97
C ALA A 69 12.76 1.70 -14.33
N GLY A 70 13.59 1.04 -13.52
CA GLY A 70 13.19 -0.14 -12.75
C GLY A 70 12.08 0.14 -11.74
N TYR A 71 12.14 1.25 -11.01
CA TYR A 71 11.07 1.67 -10.12
C TYR A 71 9.75 1.95 -10.86
N LEU A 72 9.83 2.50 -12.07
CA LEU A 72 8.67 3.01 -12.82
C LEU A 72 8.18 2.10 -13.95
N HIS A 73 8.80 0.94 -14.17
CA HIS A 73 8.50 0.07 -15.32
C HIS A 73 7.01 -0.31 -15.38
N ASP A 74 6.42 -0.51 -14.22
CA ASP A 74 5.04 -0.94 -14.01
C ASP A 74 4.04 0.18 -13.69
N LEU A 75 4.42 1.46 -13.84
CA LEU A 75 3.55 2.61 -13.54
C LEU A 75 2.18 2.55 -14.25
N GLY A 76 2.15 1.99 -15.46
CA GLY A 76 0.94 1.79 -16.22
C GLY A 76 -0.05 0.80 -15.61
N LYS A 77 0.34 -0.03 -14.62
CA LYS A 77 -0.58 -0.89 -13.87
C LYS A 77 -1.67 -0.09 -13.15
N LEU A 78 -1.45 1.19 -12.85
CA LEU A 78 -2.47 2.09 -12.31
C LEU A 78 -3.70 2.25 -13.23
N ALA A 79 -3.53 2.03 -14.53
CA ALA A 79 -4.62 2.08 -15.52
C ALA A 79 -5.27 0.71 -15.78
N ILE A 80 -4.82 -0.36 -15.10
CA ILE A 80 -5.36 -1.71 -15.23
C ILE A 80 -6.36 -1.98 -14.09
N PRO A 81 -7.54 -2.56 -14.37
CA PRO A 81 -8.51 -2.91 -13.33
C PRO A 81 -7.91 -3.87 -12.30
N ALA A 82 -8.17 -3.60 -11.00
CA ALA A 82 -7.62 -4.39 -9.90
C ALA A 82 -8.07 -5.86 -9.96
N GLU A 83 -9.31 -6.10 -10.42
CA GLU A 83 -9.90 -7.43 -10.54
C GLU A 83 -9.16 -8.31 -11.56
N LEU A 84 -8.46 -7.70 -12.52
CA LEU A 84 -7.61 -8.42 -13.47
C LEU A 84 -6.22 -8.70 -12.91
N LEU A 85 -5.66 -7.78 -12.13
CA LEU A 85 -4.35 -7.95 -11.49
C LEU A 85 -4.40 -9.01 -10.38
N GLU A 86 -5.49 -9.03 -9.59
CA GLU A 86 -5.70 -9.94 -8.46
C GLU A 86 -6.51 -11.20 -8.82
N LYS A 87 -6.67 -11.49 -10.12
CA LYS A 87 -7.52 -12.60 -10.55
C LYS A 87 -6.94 -13.95 -10.10
N ASN A 88 -7.68 -14.66 -9.26
CA ASN A 88 -7.40 -16.04 -8.87
C ASN A 88 -7.70 -17.01 -10.03
N GLY A 89 -6.81 -17.06 -11.03
CA GLY A 89 -6.93 -17.97 -12.18
C GLY A 89 -6.30 -17.41 -13.46
N LYS A 90 -6.43 -18.15 -14.57
CA LYS A 90 -5.91 -17.70 -15.87
C LYS A 90 -6.74 -16.53 -16.41
N LEU A 91 -6.05 -15.53 -16.95
CA LEU A 91 -6.68 -14.49 -17.76
C LEU A 91 -7.18 -15.08 -19.09
N THR A 92 -8.36 -14.67 -19.51
CA THR A 92 -8.86 -14.88 -20.87
C THR A 92 -8.04 -14.08 -21.88
N ALA A 93 -8.12 -14.43 -23.16
CA ALA A 93 -7.37 -13.73 -24.20
C ALA A 93 -7.65 -12.21 -24.24
N SER A 94 -8.90 -11.80 -23.99
CA SER A 94 -9.30 -10.39 -23.95
C SER A 94 -8.78 -9.68 -22.70
N GLU A 95 -8.87 -10.29 -21.52
CA GLU A 95 -8.31 -9.73 -20.29
C GLU A 95 -6.79 -9.59 -20.39
N TRP A 96 -6.14 -10.55 -21.05
CA TRP A 96 -4.70 -10.50 -21.29
C TRP A 96 -4.28 -9.33 -22.20
N GLN A 97 -5.11 -8.95 -23.18
CA GLN A 97 -4.83 -7.72 -23.97
C GLN A 97 -4.90 -6.45 -23.13
N ILE A 98 -5.79 -6.40 -22.14
CA ILE A 98 -5.91 -5.25 -21.24
C ILE A 98 -4.64 -5.15 -20.38
N VAL A 99 -4.24 -6.24 -19.73
CA VAL A 99 -3.04 -6.25 -18.88
C VAL A 99 -1.78 -5.89 -19.66
N ARG A 100 -1.65 -6.33 -20.91
CA ARG A 100 -0.50 -5.99 -21.79
C ARG A 100 -0.42 -4.54 -22.23
N ALA A 101 -1.45 -3.73 -21.95
CA ALA A 101 -1.39 -2.31 -22.22
C ALA A 101 -0.55 -1.56 -21.18
N HIS A 102 -0.21 -2.15 -20.02
CA HIS A 102 0.50 -1.43 -18.96
C HIS A 102 1.86 -0.86 -19.38
N PRO A 103 2.74 -1.51 -20.18
CA PRO A 103 4.00 -0.89 -20.55
C PRO A 103 3.77 0.32 -21.46
N TYR A 104 2.75 0.24 -22.33
CA TYR A 104 2.35 1.38 -23.15
C TYR A 104 1.85 2.55 -22.29
N TYR A 105 1.08 2.26 -21.23
CA TYR A 105 0.65 3.29 -20.29
C TYR A 105 1.83 3.90 -19.52
N SER A 106 2.79 3.09 -19.05
CA SER A 106 4.05 3.59 -18.44
C SER A 106 4.77 4.55 -19.40
N TYR A 107 5.00 4.13 -20.65
CA TYR A 107 5.60 4.96 -21.70
C TYR A 107 4.86 6.29 -21.90
N ARG A 108 3.53 6.24 -21.99
CA ARG A 108 2.71 7.43 -22.23
C ARG A 108 2.67 8.41 -21.06
N ILE A 109 2.70 7.91 -19.82
CA ILE A 109 2.71 8.74 -18.62
C ILE A 109 4.08 9.41 -18.46
N LEU A 110 5.15 8.63 -18.53
CA LEU A 110 6.52 9.12 -18.33
C LEU A 110 6.97 10.00 -19.49
N GLY A 111 6.61 9.67 -20.74
CA GLY A 111 6.94 10.48 -21.92
C GLY A 111 6.22 11.82 -21.98
N ALA A 112 5.28 12.10 -21.08
CA ALA A 112 4.68 13.42 -20.91
C ALA A 112 5.50 14.33 -19.98
N ILE A 113 6.51 13.79 -19.30
CA ILE A 113 7.37 14.50 -18.36
C ILE A 113 8.69 14.81 -19.08
N GLN A 114 9.00 16.10 -19.19
CA GLN A 114 10.24 16.57 -19.81
C GLN A 114 11.46 16.02 -19.07
N GLY A 115 12.41 15.44 -19.80
CA GLY A 115 13.66 14.87 -19.25
C GLY A 115 13.58 13.38 -18.90
N LEU A 116 12.42 12.74 -19.03
CA LEU A 116 12.21 11.31 -18.82
C LEU A 116 11.96 10.53 -20.11
N GLU A 117 12.28 11.08 -21.29
CA GLU A 117 11.92 10.49 -22.58
C GLU A 117 12.58 9.12 -22.84
N ASP A 118 13.82 8.94 -22.40
CA ASP A 118 14.57 7.68 -22.45
C ASP A 118 14.07 6.66 -21.41
N ILE A 119 13.82 7.10 -20.17
CA ILE A 119 13.21 6.28 -19.11
C ILE A 119 11.83 5.79 -19.57
N ALA A 120 11.05 6.66 -20.19
CA ALA A 120 9.77 6.31 -20.80
C ALA A 120 9.96 5.22 -21.87
N LEU A 121 10.95 5.38 -22.75
CA LEU A 121 11.26 4.39 -23.78
C LEU A 121 11.65 3.03 -23.17
N TRP A 122 12.53 3.01 -22.17
CA TRP A 122 13.02 1.78 -21.54
C TRP A 122 11.89 1.07 -20.78
N THR A 123 11.15 1.82 -19.97
CA THR A 123 9.96 1.29 -19.26
C THR A 123 8.88 0.83 -20.23
N GLY A 124 8.69 1.49 -21.36
CA GLY A 124 7.74 1.07 -22.38
C GLY A 124 8.13 -0.25 -23.07
N ALA A 125 9.42 -0.51 -23.18
CA ALA A 125 9.98 -1.62 -23.94
C ALA A 125 10.38 -2.84 -23.09
N HIS A 126 10.17 -2.82 -21.76
CA HIS A 126 10.65 -3.90 -20.87
C HIS A 126 10.04 -5.28 -21.18
N HIS A 127 8.89 -5.34 -21.87
CA HIS A 127 8.25 -6.57 -22.36
C HIS A 127 8.42 -6.81 -23.88
N GLU A 128 9.27 -6.02 -24.54
CA GLU A 128 9.73 -6.34 -25.88
C GLU A 128 10.74 -7.50 -25.84
N ASN A 129 10.88 -8.19 -26.97
CA ASN A 129 11.88 -9.25 -27.11
C ASN A 129 12.62 -9.09 -28.44
N LEU A 130 13.83 -9.63 -28.53
CA LEU A 130 14.68 -9.39 -29.70
C LEU A 130 14.10 -9.97 -31.01
N ARG A 131 13.13 -10.88 -30.92
CA ARG A 131 12.40 -11.44 -32.07
C ARG A 131 11.34 -10.49 -32.64
N GLY A 132 10.96 -9.44 -31.92
CA GLY A 132 9.85 -8.56 -32.28
C GLY A 132 8.46 -9.18 -32.07
N SER A 133 8.36 -10.27 -31.29
CA SER A 133 7.07 -10.86 -30.89
C SER A 133 6.56 -10.34 -29.53
N GLY A 134 7.33 -9.46 -28.89
CA GLY A 134 7.01 -8.80 -27.64
C GLY A 134 5.89 -7.75 -27.78
N TYR A 135 5.77 -6.89 -26.76
CA TYR A 135 4.77 -5.83 -26.71
C TYR A 135 5.29 -4.63 -25.91
N PRO A 136 4.73 -3.42 -26.13
CA PRO A 136 3.53 -3.08 -26.92
C PRO A 136 3.80 -2.68 -28.38
N PHE A 137 5.03 -2.35 -28.74
CA PHE A 137 5.43 -1.80 -30.04
C PHE A 137 5.82 -2.86 -31.06
N ARG A 138 6.14 -4.09 -30.59
CA ARG A 138 6.71 -5.17 -31.41
C ARG A 138 8.05 -4.78 -32.02
N ALA A 139 8.85 -4.08 -31.24
CA ALA A 139 10.20 -3.70 -31.63
C ALA A 139 11.08 -4.96 -31.71
N GLY A 140 11.75 -5.17 -32.84
CA GLY A 140 12.79 -6.20 -32.95
C GLY A 140 14.13 -5.71 -32.37
N HIS A 141 15.15 -6.57 -32.37
CA HIS A 141 16.49 -6.28 -31.86
C HIS A 141 16.95 -4.83 -32.09
N ASP A 142 16.97 -4.34 -33.33
CA ASP A 142 17.52 -3.01 -33.65
C ASP A 142 16.69 -1.83 -33.12
N GLY A 143 15.44 -2.08 -32.72
CA GLY A 143 14.54 -1.10 -32.14
C GLY A 143 14.53 -1.07 -30.61
N ILE A 144 15.23 -1.99 -29.94
CA ILE A 144 15.28 -2.09 -28.48
C ILE A 144 16.65 -1.59 -27.99
N PRO A 145 16.72 -0.45 -27.29
CA PRO A 145 17.98 0.09 -26.76
C PRO A 145 18.55 -0.83 -25.66
N LEU A 146 19.86 -0.75 -25.43
CA LEU A 146 20.57 -1.63 -24.49
C LEU A 146 19.98 -1.57 -23.08
N GLU A 147 19.64 -0.37 -22.63
CA GLU A 147 19.09 -0.07 -21.31
C GLU A 147 17.73 -0.76 -21.10
N ALA A 148 16.89 -0.80 -22.15
CA ALA A 148 15.65 -1.56 -22.13
C ALA A 148 15.91 -3.07 -22.05
N ARG A 149 16.93 -3.59 -22.74
CA ARG A 149 17.31 -5.02 -22.67
C ARG A 149 17.83 -5.40 -21.28
N ILE A 150 18.58 -4.50 -20.64
CA ILE A 150 19.01 -4.65 -19.24
C ILE A 150 17.78 -4.71 -18.33
N LEU A 151 16.85 -3.77 -18.50
CA LEU A 151 15.62 -3.73 -17.71
C LEU A 151 14.76 -4.99 -17.89
N THR A 152 14.59 -5.48 -19.12
CA THR A 152 13.89 -6.75 -19.40
C THR A 152 14.51 -7.93 -18.66
N ILE A 153 15.84 -8.07 -18.68
CA ILE A 153 16.51 -9.16 -18.00
C ILE A 153 16.42 -9.00 -16.48
N ALA A 154 16.52 -7.77 -15.96
CA ALA A 154 16.37 -7.48 -14.54
C ALA A 154 14.96 -7.82 -14.01
N ASP A 155 13.91 -7.49 -14.78
CA ASP A 155 12.53 -7.85 -14.47
C ASP A 155 12.34 -9.38 -14.43
N ILE A 156 12.70 -10.08 -15.50
CA ILE A 156 12.59 -11.55 -15.56
C ILE A 156 13.39 -12.21 -14.44
N PHE A 157 14.63 -11.76 -14.20
CA PHE A 157 15.49 -12.28 -13.15
C PHE A 157 14.86 -12.10 -11.77
N THR A 158 14.38 -10.90 -11.46
CA THR A 158 13.71 -10.58 -10.19
C THR A 158 12.45 -11.44 -10.02
N ALA A 159 11.60 -11.48 -11.05
CA ALA A 159 10.40 -12.30 -11.07
C ALA A 159 10.69 -13.79 -10.86
N LEU A 160 11.81 -14.32 -11.37
CA LEU A 160 12.19 -15.71 -11.19
C LEU A 160 12.75 -16.03 -9.79
N THR A 161 13.40 -15.06 -9.14
CA THR A 161 14.18 -15.23 -7.91
C THR A 161 13.51 -14.69 -6.65
N GLU A 162 12.31 -14.14 -6.78
CA GLU A 162 11.45 -13.74 -5.66
C GLU A 162 10.31 -14.72 -5.44
N ASP A 163 9.81 -14.73 -4.20
CA ASP A 163 8.61 -15.46 -3.84
C ASP A 163 7.38 -14.81 -4.49
N ARG A 164 6.54 -15.65 -5.07
CA ARG A 164 5.25 -15.28 -5.63
C ARG A 164 4.18 -16.11 -4.92
N PRO A 165 2.92 -15.64 -4.79
CA PRO A 165 1.86 -16.36 -4.07
C PRO A 165 1.63 -17.83 -4.49
N TYR A 166 2.01 -18.19 -5.72
CA TYR A 166 1.82 -19.54 -6.26
C TYR A 166 3.14 -20.29 -6.50
N ARG A 167 4.29 -19.69 -6.17
CA ARG A 167 5.61 -20.25 -6.48
C ARG A 167 6.71 -19.63 -5.61
N VAL A 168 7.41 -20.49 -4.89
CA VAL A 168 8.65 -20.14 -4.16
C VAL A 168 9.72 -19.64 -5.13
N ALA A 169 10.57 -18.72 -4.65
CA ALA A 169 11.77 -18.26 -5.34
C ALA A 169 12.60 -19.43 -5.89
N LEU A 170 13.09 -19.28 -7.12
CA LEU A 170 13.98 -20.27 -7.73
C LEU A 170 15.44 -19.98 -7.36
N ASP A 171 16.22 -21.04 -7.19
CA ASP A 171 17.66 -20.95 -7.02
C ASP A 171 18.39 -20.71 -8.35
N GLN A 172 19.69 -20.42 -8.25
CA GLN A 172 20.54 -20.16 -9.41
C GLN A 172 20.55 -21.33 -10.41
N GLU A 173 20.54 -22.57 -9.91
CA GLU A 173 20.59 -23.78 -10.74
C GLU A 173 19.32 -23.94 -11.59
N ALA A 174 18.18 -23.46 -11.12
CA ALA A 174 16.93 -23.42 -11.87
C ALA A 174 16.79 -22.16 -12.75
N VAL A 175 17.25 -20.99 -12.31
CA VAL A 175 17.08 -19.70 -13.01
C VAL A 175 17.94 -19.63 -14.28
N LEU A 176 19.22 -19.99 -14.18
CA LEU A 176 20.15 -19.83 -15.31
C LEU A 176 19.75 -20.65 -16.54
N PRO A 177 19.29 -21.91 -16.43
CA PRO A 177 18.78 -22.65 -17.58
C PRO A 177 17.50 -22.06 -18.21
N ILE A 178 16.65 -21.39 -17.44
CA ILE A 178 15.47 -20.69 -17.98
C ILE A 178 15.93 -19.53 -18.86
N LEU A 179 16.78 -18.66 -18.33
CA LEU A 179 17.31 -17.51 -19.06
C LEU A 179 18.15 -17.93 -20.27
N GLN A 180 18.96 -18.99 -20.15
CA GLN A 180 19.74 -19.54 -21.25
C GLN A 180 18.84 -20.00 -22.41
N ARG A 181 17.70 -20.64 -22.13
CA ARG A 181 16.73 -21.02 -23.18
C ARG A 181 16.14 -19.80 -23.88
N MET A 182 15.88 -18.71 -23.15
CA MET A 182 15.41 -17.46 -23.75
C MET A 182 16.48 -16.80 -24.64
N VAL A 183 17.75 -16.87 -24.23
CA VAL A 183 18.89 -16.43 -25.06
C VAL A 183 19.00 -17.28 -26.32
N ASP A 184 18.87 -18.60 -26.21
CA ASP A 184 18.95 -19.52 -27.35
C ASP A 184 17.75 -19.37 -28.30
N GLY A 185 16.60 -18.98 -27.74
CA GLY A 185 15.40 -18.59 -28.49
C GLY A 185 15.47 -17.18 -29.11
N PHE A 186 16.56 -16.44 -28.91
CA PHE A 186 16.74 -15.04 -29.35
C PHE A 186 15.67 -14.10 -28.79
N GLU A 187 15.22 -14.33 -27.55
CA GLU A 187 14.22 -13.49 -26.88
C GLU A 187 14.86 -12.37 -26.07
N ILE A 188 15.98 -12.66 -25.39
CA ILE A 188 16.71 -11.73 -24.52
C ILE A 188 18.17 -11.59 -24.94
N ASP A 189 18.82 -10.50 -24.54
CA ASP A 189 20.18 -10.17 -24.96
C ASP A 189 21.23 -11.11 -24.36
N ARG A 190 22.00 -11.75 -25.24
CA ARG A 190 23.06 -12.70 -24.87
C ARG A 190 24.15 -12.04 -24.03
N LYS A 191 24.57 -10.82 -24.35
CA LYS A 191 25.67 -10.15 -23.65
C LYS A 191 25.25 -9.76 -22.24
N VAL A 192 24.07 -9.17 -22.10
CA VAL A 192 23.52 -8.81 -20.79
C VAL A 192 23.33 -10.06 -19.92
N PHE A 193 22.81 -11.15 -20.50
CA PHE A 193 22.70 -12.42 -19.79
C PHE A 193 24.06 -12.97 -19.32
N GLN A 194 25.13 -12.86 -20.13
CA GLN A 194 26.46 -13.30 -19.66
C GLN A 194 26.93 -12.50 -18.46
N VAL A 195 26.75 -11.17 -18.46
CA VAL A 195 27.08 -10.32 -17.30
C VAL A 195 26.28 -10.76 -16.06
N LEU A 196 24.98 -10.98 -16.19
CA LEU A 196 24.16 -11.51 -15.09
C LEU A 196 24.67 -12.87 -14.60
N LYS A 197 25.04 -13.77 -15.51
CA LYS A 197 25.51 -15.11 -15.17
C LYS A 197 26.85 -15.07 -14.43
N GLU A 198 27.79 -14.26 -14.89
CA GLU A 198 29.12 -14.09 -14.29
C GLU A 198 29.05 -13.43 -12.91
N HIS A 199 28.08 -12.51 -12.72
CA HIS A 199 27.93 -11.74 -11.49
C HIS A 199 26.64 -12.05 -10.72
N TYR A 200 26.10 -13.26 -10.88
CA TYR A 200 24.79 -13.65 -10.35
C TYR A 200 24.63 -13.31 -8.86
N ALA A 201 25.62 -13.70 -8.05
CA ALA A 201 25.60 -13.48 -6.61
C ALA A 201 25.53 -11.98 -6.26
N VAL A 202 26.28 -11.12 -6.98
CA VAL A 202 26.30 -9.67 -6.74
C VAL A 202 24.93 -9.07 -7.05
N VAL A 203 24.38 -9.38 -8.23
CA VAL A 203 23.06 -8.86 -8.64
C VAL A 203 21.97 -9.36 -7.70
N ASN A 204 22.00 -10.64 -7.33
CA ASN A 204 21.02 -11.23 -6.41
C ASN A 204 21.11 -10.63 -5.00
N CYS A 205 22.32 -10.35 -4.50
CA CYS A 205 22.50 -9.68 -3.21
C CYS A 205 21.94 -8.25 -3.24
N SER A 206 22.22 -7.48 -4.30
CA SER A 206 21.65 -6.13 -4.48
C SER A 206 20.12 -6.16 -4.48
N ARG A 207 19.54 -7.11 -5.22
CA ARG A 207 18.09 -7.33 -5.28
C ARG A 207 17.51 -7.63 -3.90
N ILE A 208 18.06 -8.63 -3.20
CA ILE A 208 17.56 -9.04 -1.87
C ILE A 208 17.65 -7.88 -0.88
N ALA A 209 18.77 -7.15 -0.86
CA ALA A 209 18.94 -6.00 0.03
C ALA A 209 17.87 -4.92 -0.21
N ALA A 210 17.61 -4.58 -1.48
CA ALA A 210 16.58 -3.60 -1.83
C ALA A 210 15.17 -4.08 -1.48
N GLN A 211 14.86 -5.36 -1.68
CA GLN A 211 13.55 -5.91 -1.34
C GLN A 211 13.32 -5.99 0.17
N VAL A 212 14.36 -6.28 0.96
CA VAL A 212 14.28 -6.26 2.43
C VAL A 212 14.02 -4.83 2.92
N ALA A 213 14.77 -3.84 2.43
CA ALA A 213 14.57 -2.44 2.79
C ALA A 213 13.14 -1.96 2.46
N ALA A 214 12.68 -2.23 1.23
CA ALA A 214 11.32 -1.88 0.81
C ALA A 214 10.24 -2.56 1.66
N LEU A 215 10.45 -3.81 2.09
CA LEU A 215 9.53 -4.52 2.96
C LEU A 215 9.45 -3.91 4.36
N GLU A 216 10.59 -3.48 4.92
CA GLU A 216 10.65 -2.80 6.22
C GLU A 216 9.91 -1.47 6.18
N GLU A 217 10.11 -0.68 5.12
CA GLU A 217 9.39 0.57 4.90
C GLU A 217 7.89 0.34 4.73
N TYR A 218 7.49 -0.64 3.92
CA TYR A 218 6.08 -1.02 3.76
C TYR A 218 5.44 -1.42 5.09
N ARG A 219 6.12 -2.22 5.91
CA ARG A 219 5.64 -2.62 7.24
C ARG A 219 5.44 -1.41 8.14
N SER A 220 6.43 -0.51 8.20
CA SER A 220 6.33 0.72 8.98
C SER A 220 5.18 1.63 8.53
N PHE A 221 5.02 1.78 7.20
CA PHE A 221 3.93 2.54 6.61
C PHE A 221 2.55 1.92 6.92
N MET A 222 2.42 0.61 6.76
CA MET A 222 1.18 -0.11 7.06
C MET A 222 0.86 -0.07 8.56
N GLU A 223 1.82 -0.23 9.45
CA GLU A 223 1.63 -0.03 10.90
C GLU A 223 1.10 1.38 11.20
N GLY A 224 1.60 2.40 10.49
CA GLY A 224 1.10 3.77 10.59
C GLY A 224 -0.34 3.98 10.08
N LEU A 225 -0.75 3.27 9.02
CA LEU A 225 -2.10 3.36 8.45
C LEU A 225 -3.14 2.48 9.17
N THR A 226 -2.70 1.36 9.76
CA THR A 226 -3.57 0.32 10.36
C THR A 226 -3.76 0.48 11.87
N LEU A 227 -3.20 1.53 12.48
CA LEU A 227 -3.51 1.90 13.85
C LEU A 227 -4.97 2.38 13.93
N LEU A 228 -5.86 1.46 14.28
CA LEU A 228 -7.20 1.80 14.75
C LEU A 228 -7.06 2.87 15.84
N ASP A 229 -7.50 4.10 15.53
CA ASP A 229 -7.44 5.23 16.44
C ASP A 229 -8.83 5.51 17.04
N LEU A 230 -9.01 5.10 18.29
CA LEU A 230 -10.21 5.35 19.11
C LEU A 230 -9.95 6.47 20.13
N SER A 231 -8.89 7.28 19.97
CA SER A 231 -8.59 8.42 20.85
C SER A 231 -9.73 9.43 20.92
N GLY A 232 -10.38 9.72 19.78
CA GLY A 232 -11.56 10.58 19.71
C GLY A 232 -12.74 10.03 20.54
N ALA A 233 -13.02 8.73 20.44
CA ALA A 233 -14.06 8.08 21.23
C ALA A 233 -13.73 8.12 22.74
N ARG A 234 -12.48 7.82 23.13
CA ARG A 234 -12.03 7.90 24.52
C ARG A 234 -12.17 9.31 25.09
N ALA A 235 -11.76 10.33 24.34
CA ALA A 235 -11.89 11.72 24.75
C ALA A 235 -13.36 12.13 24.95
N ALA A 236 -14.27 11.68 24.06
CA ALA A 236 -15.70 11.94 24.20
C ALA A 236 -16.27 11.31 25.48
N HIS A 237 -15.89 10.07 25.81
CA HIS A 237 -16.30 9.40 27.04
C HIS A 237 -15.78 10.09 28.30
N LEU A 238 -14.48 10.43 28.36
CA LEU A 238 -13.91 11.20 29.48
C LEU A 238 -14.59 12.58 29.66
N GLY A 239 -15.08 13.17 28.58
CA GLY A 239 -15.77 14.47 28.60
C GLY A 239 -17.18 14.45 29.21
N TRP A 240 -17.85 13.30 29.29
CA TRP A 240 -19.25 13.21 29.70
C TRP A 240 -19.50 13.63 31.15
N LYS A 241 -18.61 13.27 32.08
CA LYS A 241 -18.74 13.64 33.51
C LYS A 241 -18.81 15.16 33.69
N ARG A 242 -17.86 15.89 33.09
CA ARG A 242 -17.83 17.35 33.15
C ARG A 242 -19.09 17.96 32.53
N ARG A 243 -19.50 17.45 31.37
CA ARG A 243 -20.67 17.94 30.64
C ARG A 243 -21.97 17.75 31.43
N LEU A 244 -22.15 16.59 32.07
CA LEU A 244 -23.34 16.31 32.88
C LEU A 244 -23.35 17.10 34.19
N ARG A 245 -22.19 17.35 34.81
CA ARG A 245 -22.08 18.23 35.98
C ARG A 245 -22.53 19.65 35.64
N ASN A 246 -21.95 20.25 34.59
CA ASN A 246 -22.34 21.58 34.11
C ASN A 246 -23.84 21.63 33.79
N TYR A 247 -24.38 20.57 33.19
CA TYR A 247 -25.80 20.48 32.94
C TYR A 247 -26.58 20.47 34.24
N LEU A 248 -26.30 19.58 35.20
CA LEU A 248 -27.00 19.53 36.49
C LEU A 248 -26.95 20.85 37.26
N ASP A 249 -25.82 21.55 37.22
CA ASP A 249 -25.62 22.88 37.84
C ASP A 249 -26.33 24.04 37.11
N GLY A 250 -26.88 23.79 35.92
CA GLY A 250 -27.55 24.80 35.11
C GLY A 250 -26.60 25.75 34.37
N HIS A 251 -25.32 25.40 34.28
CA HIS A 251 -24.32 26.15 33.52
C HIS A 251 -24.35 25.87 32.01
N ASP A 252 -24.94 24.74 31.60
CA ASP A 252 -25.11 24.33 30.22
C ASP A 252 -26.49 23.73 29.97
N SER A 253 -26.94 23.73 28.70
CA SER A 253 -28.12 23.01 28.24
C SER A 253 -27.73 21.79 27.42
N LEU A 254 -28.24 20.60 27.78
CA LEU A 254 -28.26 19.43 26.89
C LEU A 254 -29.56 19.47 26.10
N THR A 255 -29.47 19.43 24.76
CA THR A 255 -30.66 19.30 23.91
C THR A 255 -31.01 17.83 23.72
N ARG A 256 -32.30 17.50 23.55
CA ARG A 256 -32.71 16.11 23.27
C ARG A 256 -32.07 15.52 22.01
N GLY A 257 -31.71 16.34 21.02
CA GLY A 257 -30.96 15.90 19.85
C GLY A 257 -29.52 15.45 20.13
N GLN A 258 -28.97 15.77 21.31
CA GLN A 258 -27.66 15.28 21.77
C GLN A 258 -27.77 13.99 22.59
N LEU A 259 -28.99 13.56 22.94
CA LEU A 259 -29.29 12.27 23.57
C LEU A 259 -29.58 11.20 22.51
N VAL A 260 -28.64 11.07 21.57
CA VAL A 260 -28.72 10.02 20.54
C VAL A 260 -28.59 8.64 21.19
N SER A 261 -29.18 7.63 20.54
CA SER A 261 -29.00 6.24 20.95
C SER A 261 -27.52 5.83 20.90
N HIS A 262 -27.12 4.86 21.72
CA HIS A 262 -25.79 4.23 21.64
C HIS A 262 -25.47 3.64 20.25
N ARG A 263 -26.47 3.42 19.39
CA ARG A 263 -26.29 2.99 18.00
C ARG A 263 -26.07 4.15 17.02
N GLU A 264 -26.50 5.35 17.41
CA GLU A 264 -26.54 6.52 16.54
C GLU A 264 -25.47 7.56 16.90
N CYS A 265 -24.72 7.39 17.99
CA CYS A 265 -23.53 8.19 18.27
C CYS A 265 -22.37 7.81 17.34
N ASP A 266 -21.31 8.63 17.27
CA ASP A 266 -20.15 8.37 16.40
C ASP A 266 -19.53 6.99 16.66
N LEU A 267 -19.30 6.65 17.93
CA LEU A 267 -18.79 5.33 18.32
C LEU A 267 -19.77 4.22 17.93
N GLY A 268 -21.08 4.43 18.11
CA GLY A 268 -22.13 3.48 17.79
C GLY A 268 -22.22 3.17 16.30
N ARG A 269 -22.25 4.21 15.46
CA ARG A 269 -22.29 4.06 14.00
C ARG A 269 -21.09 3.30 13.47
N TRP A 270 -19.91 3.60 14.01
CA TRP A 270 -18.70 2.84 13.70
C TRP A 270 -18.81 1.39 14.19
N TYR A 271 -19.16 1.18 15.47
CA TYR A 271 -19.24 -0.14 16.11
C TYR A 271 -20.17 -1.11 15.37
N TYR A 272 -21.39 -0.67 15.05
CA TYR A 272 -22.38 -1.49 14.34
C TYR A 272 -22.22 -1.48 12.81
N GLY A 273 -21.37 -0.61 12.26
CA GLY A 273 -21.02 -0.54 10.85
C GLY A 273 -19.85 -1.46 10.53
N GLU A 274 -18.65 -0.90 10.50
CA GLU A 274 -17.41 -1.61 10.17
C GLU A 274 -16.74 -2.26 11.39
N GLY A 275 -16.88 -1.66 12.58
CA GLY A 275 -16.15 -2.06 13.78
C GLY A 275 -16.37 -3.53 14.17
N LEU A 276 -17.61 -4.00 14.28
CA LEU A 276 -17.91 -5.39 14.61
C LEU A 276 -17.50 -6.38 13.51
N ALA A 277 -17.61 -5.98 12.25
CA ALA A 277 -17.27 -6.84 11.13
C ALA A 277 -15.74 -7.09 11.09
N GLU A 278 -14.96 -6.05 11.36
CA GLU A 278 -13.50 -6.10 11.27
C GLU A 278 -12.85 -6.57 12.58
N TYR A 279 -13.31 -6.07 13.73
CA TYR A 279 -12.69 -6.28 15.04
C TYR A 279 -13.51 -7.16 16.00
N GLY A 280 -14.64 -7.73 15.54
CA GLY A 280 -15.52 -8.56 16.38
C GLY A 280 -14.88 -9.84 16.94
N HIS A 281 -13.73 -10.24 16.41
CA HIS A 281 -12.91 -11.33 16.93
C HIS A 281 -12.15 -10.95 18.22
N ILE A 282 -12.00 -9.66 18.52
CA ILE A 282 -11.38 -9.17 19.76
C ILE A 282 -12.41 -9.24 20.89
N ALA A 283 -12.11 -9.97 21.97
CA ALA A 283 -13.04 -10.18 23.09
C ALA A 283 -13.47 -8.87 23.79
N GLU A 284 -12.61 -7.85 23.81
CA GLU A 284 -12.92 -6.51 24.30
C GLU A 284 -13.98 -5.81 23.44
N MET A 285 -13.99 -6.05 22.12
CA MET A 285 -14.97 -5.48 21.21
C MET A 285 -16.38 -5.96 21.58
N GLN A 286 -16.54 -7.26 21.82
CA GLN A 286 -17.82 -7.83 22.25
C GLN A 286 -18.27 -7.33 23.63
N ARG A 287 -17.32 -7.05 24.53
CA ARG A 287 -17.59 -6.52 25.88
C ARG A 287 -17.92 -5.03 25.90
N LEU A 288 -17.69 -4.30 24.81
CA LEU A 288 -17.93 -2.86 24.73
C LEU A 288 -19.41 -2.50 24.66
N GLU A 289 -20.24 -3.35 24.03
CA GLU A 289 -21.65 -3.04 23.74
C GLU A 289 -22.46 -2.74 24.99
N GLU A 290 -22.40 -3.62 26.00
CA GLU A 290 -23.20 -3.49 27.21
C GLU A 290 -22.89 -2.19 27.99
N PRO A 291 -21.63 -1.90 28.39
CA PRO A 291 -21.34 -0.70 29.16
C PRO A 291 -21.60 0.57 28.36
N HIS A 292 -21.38 0.55 27.03
CA HIS A 292 -21.72 1.67 26.15
C HIS A 292 -23.24 1.93 26.11
N ALA A 293 -24.04 0.89 25.93
CA ALA A 293 -25.50 1.00 25.94
C ALA A 293 -26.02 1.42 27.33
N ALA A 294 -25.42 0.92 28.41
CA ALA A 294 -25.75 1.29 29.78
C ALA A 294 -25.49 2.77 30.06
N LEU A 295 -24.35 3.31 29.60
CA LEU A 295 -24.04 4.73 29.73
C LEU A 295 -25.09 5.61 29.02
N HIS A 296 -25.50 5.27 27.80
CA HIS A 296 -26.54 6.03 27.10
C HIS A 296 -27.90 5.99 27.83
N ARG A 297 -28.32 4.82 28.35
CA ARG A 297 -29.54 4.69 29.15
C ARG A 297 -29.46 5.57 30.41
N LEU A 298 -28.31 5.57 31.07
CA LEU A 298 -28.06 6.34 32.29
C LEU A 298 -28.11 7.85 32.04
N ILE A 299 -27.52 8.33 30.95
CA ILE A 299 -27.57 9.75 30.54
C ILE A 299 -29.01 10.17 30.24
N GLY A 300 -29.77 9.35 29.51
CA GLY A 300 -31.19 9.60 29.25
C GLY A 300 -32.01 9.71 30.54
N ALA A 301 -31.86 8.74 31.44
CA ALA A 301 -32.52 8.75 32.75
C ALA A 301 -32.16 10.00 33.57
N LEU A 302 -30.88 10.37 33.63
CA LEU A 302 -30.40 11.56 34.34
C LEU A 302 -31.11 12.83 33.83
N VAL A 303 -31.19 12.99 32.51
CA VAL A 303 -31.87 14.14 31.90
C VAL A 303 -33.36 14.13 32.25
N ASP A 304 -34.03 12.98 32.14
CA ASP A 304 -35.44 12.83 32.51
C ASP A 304 -35.69 13.14 33.98
N HIS A 305 -34.83 12.69 34.90
CA HIS A 305 -34.93 12.99 36.33
C HIS A 305 -34.80 14.49 36.58
N LYS A 306 -33.82 15.16 35.94
CA LYS A 306 -33.63 16.61 36.06
C LYS A 306 -34.81 17.40 35.50
N GLU A 307 -35.31 17.07 34.30
CA GLU A 307 -36.48 17.73 33.68
C GLU A 307 -37.74 17.60 34.55
N ASN A 308 -37.88 16.49 35.29
CA ASN A 308 -38.98 16.24 36.21
C ASN A 308 -38.70 16.70 37.67
N SER A 309 -37.68 17.54 37.89
CA SER A 309 -37.31 18.07 39.21
C SER A 309 -36.96 17.02 40.28
N ARG A 310 -36.57 15.81 39.87
CA ARG A 310 -36.12 14.70 40.73
C ARG A 310 -34.60 14.75 40.91
N HIS A 311 -34.12 15.70 41.70
CA HIS A 311 -32.69 16.00 41.83
C HIS A 311 -31.86 14.84 42.41
N ASP A 312 -32.35 14.18 43.47
CA ASP A 312 -31.63 13.07 44.12
C ASP A 312 -31.44 11.88 43.18
N ASP A 313 -32.46 11.56 42.38
CA ASP A 313 -32.39 10.51 41.36
C ASP A 313 -31.37 10.87 40.26
N ALA A 314 -31.34 12.14 39.83
CA ALA A 314 -30.41 12.62 38.82
C ALA A 314 -28.95 12.55 39.30
N GLU A 315 -28.69 12.90 40.56
CA GLU A 315 -27.37 12.77 41.20
C GLU A 315 -26.97 11.30 41.38
N ALA A 316 -27.92 10.41 41.71
CA ALA A 316 -27.67 8.97 41.79
C ALA A 316 -27.31 8.37 40.42
N CYS A 317 -27.91 8.86 39.33
CA CYS A 317 -27.49 8.51 37.97
C CYS A 317 -26.10 9.07 37.66
N PHE A 318 -25.82 10.34 38.02
CA PHE A 318 -24.53 10.99 37.78
C PHE A 318 -23.36 10.23 38.42
N ALA A 319 -23.53 9.73 39.64
CA ALA A 319 -22.52 8.96 40.36
C ALA A 319 -22.08 7.68 39.62
N GLN A 320 -22.94 7.11 38.77
CA GLN A 320 -22.66 5.89 38.00
C GLN A 320 -21.99 6.18 36.64
N VAL A 321 -21.95 7.43 36.19
CA VAL A 321 -21.38 7.81 34.88
C VAL A 321 -19.88 7.56 34.83
N GLU A 322 -19.15 7.92 35.88
CA GLU A 322 -17.69 7.83 35.90
C GLU A 322 -17.18 6.38 35.86
N PRO A 323 -17.68 5.44 36.68
CA PRO A 323 -17.30 4.04 36.58
C PRO A 323 -17.57 3.43 35.19
N LEU A 324 -18.74 3.69 34.61
CA LEU A 324 -19.10 3.17 33.28
C LEU A 324 -18.26 3.80 32.18
N SER A 325 -18.03 5.10 32.23
CA SER A 325 -17.18 5.79 31.26
C SER A 325 -15.73 5.33 31.35
N GLY A 326 -15.21 5.07 32.56
CA GLY A 326 -13.87 4.52 32.77
C GLY A 326 -13.73 3.13 32.13
N GLN A 327 -14.70 2.25 32.37
CA GLN A 327 -14.74 0.91 31.78
C GLN A 327 -14.74 0.96 30.24
N ILE A 328 -15.52 1.86 29.63
CA ILE A 328 -15.54 2.03 28.18
C ILE A 328 -14.17 2.49 27.66
N VAL A 329 -13.54 3.48 28.31
CA VAL A 329 -12.22 4.00 27.90
C VAL A 329 -11.14 2.93 27.98
N GLU A 330 -11.17 2.10 29.03
CA GLU A 330 -10.26 0.96 29.18
C GLU A 330 -10.44 -0.08 28.07
N LEU A 331 -11.70 -0.42 27.75
CA LEU A 331 -12.03 -1.35 26.67
C LEU A 331 -11.57 -0.81 25.31
N LEU A 332 -11.84 0.46 25.00
CA LEU A 332 -11.39 1.10 23.76
C LEU A 332 -9.86 1.05 23.62
N GLY A 333 -9.12 1.40 24.68
CA GLY A 333 -7.66 1.33 24.65
C GLY A 333 -7.12 -0.10 24.53
N ALA A 334 -7.83 -1.10 25.05
CA ALA A 334 -7.46 -2.50 24.90
C ALA A 334 -7.77 -3.04 23.49
N ILE A 335 -8.84 -2.57 22.85
CA ILE A 335 -9.16 -2.88 21.45
C ILE A 335 -8.06 -2.34 20.52
N GLU A 336 -7.67 -1.08 20.67
CA GLU A 336 -6.58 -0.48 19.87
C GLU A 336 -5.28 -1.31 19.97
N ARG A 337 -4.83 -1.62 21.20
CA ARG A 337 -3.59 -2.39 21.42
C ARG A 337 -3.65 -3.79 20.79
N LYS A 338 -4.79 -4.47 20.91
CA LYS A 338 -4.96 -5.83 20.37
C LYS A 338 -5.11 -5.84 18.86
N ALA A 339 -5.76 -4.84 18.28
CA ALA A 339 -5.80 -4.65 16.83
C ALA A 339 -4.38 -4.51 16.28
N SER A 340 -3.54 -3.65 16.88
CA SER A 340 -2.14 -3.48 16.48
C SER A 340 -1.31 -4.76 16.63
N GLN A 341 -1.52 -5.54 17.69
CA GLN A 341 -0.82 -6.82 17.89
C GLN A 341 -1.19 -7.86 16.84
N ALA A 342 -2.48 -8.00 16.52
CA ALA A 342 -2.95 -8.96 15.51
C ALA A 342 -2.40 -8.63 14.10
N ILE A 343 -2.22 -7.35 13.79
CA ILE A 343 -1.62 -6.91 12.52
C ILE A 343 -0.13 -7.28 12.49
N SER A 344 0.61 -7.03 13.58
CA SER A 344 2.02 -7.38 13.69
C SER A 344 2.26 -8.89 13.57
N GLU A 345 1.41 -9.71 14.21
CA GLU A 345 1.48 -11.18 14.14
C GLU A 345 1.11 -11.73 12.75
N ASN A 346 0.12 -11.13 12.06
CA ASN A 346 -0.21 -11.49 10.67
C ASN A 346 0.91 -11.11 9.70
N LEU A 347 1.61 -9.99 9.92
CA LEU A 347 2.77 -9.59 9.11
C LEU A 347 4.00 -10.49 9.33
N LEU A 348 4.10 -11.14 10.49
CA LEU A 348 5.16 -12.09 10.84
C LEU A 348 4.90 -13.53 10.35
N THR A 349 3.64 -13.94 10.23
CA THR A 349 3.21 -15.28 9.77
C THR A 349 3.04 -15.41 8.25
N LEU A 350 3.29 -14.31 7.52
CA LEU A 350 3.33 -14.28 6.04
C LEU A 350 4.70 -14.67 5.44
N HIS A 351 5.63 -15.11 6.29
CA HIS A 351 6.88 -15.81 5.94
C HIS A 351 6.72 -17.32 6.13
#